data_AF-A0A0N6ZCQ1-F1
#
_entry.id   AF-A0A0N6ZCQ1-F1
#
_cell.length_a   1.000
_cell.length_b   1.000
_cell.length_c   1.000
_cell.angle_alpha   90.00
_cell.angle_beta   90.00
_cell.angle_gamma   90.00
#
_symmetry.space_group_name_H-M   'P 1'
#
loop_
_entity.id
_entity.type
_entity.pdbx_description
1 polymer ?
#
loop_
_entity_poly.entity_id
_entity_poly.type
_entity_poly.pdbx_seq_one_letter_code
_entity_poly.pdbx_strand_id
1 'polypeptide(L)'
;MNQRDDRPEAAPPEEAGRADGLTFGEALQRALKARGLSLQRLHHHLGQRGISVSPVTLSHWQRGRSQPERRQSLRAVAEIEVILKLAPGTLQSLLAHRRPRGRALAPTNRVPDALSRVLSPGAPLERALGEDAYRFNENLLTLSVSETVHLDDHGCIERYTVNHVVRATRDDVRHLTAHHNLDDPGTPSVQVTVNCGRLQALCFRQDVSSAVFDIGFGRALRRGETAIIDYTLDIGPRCRPSNHHERTLPVPVRQYLLHVFFHPRYLPSAVHGYYRHNSEAEREELRPLGLDASHSVHILPAKCQAGIYGIAWGRRENAGPHERPPQYSAD
;
A
#
# COMPACT_ATOMS: atom_id res chain seq x y z
N MET A 1 -10.87 73.74 -10.33
CA MET A 1 -10.04 72.54 -10.59
C MET A 1 -10.14 71.68 -9.32
N ASN A 2 -11.22 70.91 -9.16
CA ASN A 2 -11.31 69.45 -9.44
C ASN A 2 -10.16 68.70 -8.74
N GLN A 3 -10.32 67.72 -7.84
CA GLN A 3 -11.37 66.73 -7.59
C GLN A 3 -11.07 66.04 -6.23
N ARG A 4 -12.09 65.84 -5.40
CA ARG A 4 -12.61 64.55 -4.86
C ARG A 4 -11.79 63.81 -3.79
N ASP A 5 -12.47 63.62 -2.66
CA ASP A 5 -12.53 62.41 -1.82
C ASP A 5 -11.87 61.17 -2.43
N ASP A 6 -11.00 60.52 -1.65
CA ASP A 6 -11.02 59.05 -1.57
C ASP A 6 -10.39 58.57 -0.25
N ARG A 7 -11.24 58.00 0.60
CA ARG A 7 -10.85 57.11 1.71
C ARG A 7 -10.21 55.86 1.09
N PRO A 8 -9.10 55.34 1.64
CA PRO A 8 -8.77 53.95 1.37
C PRO A 8 -9.78 53.07 2.11
N GLU A 9 -10.70 52.53 1.32
CA GLU A 9 -11.60 51.44 1.61
C GLU A 9 -10.82 50.28 2.25
N ALA A 10 -11.20 49.92 3.47
CA ALA A 10 -10.67 48.75 4.14
C ALA A 10 -11.05 47.52 3.32
N ALA A 11 -10.05 46.93 2.66
CA ALA A 11 -10.18 45.66 1.96
C ALA A 11 -10.77 44.60 2.92
N PRO A 12 -11.72 43.77 2.46
CA PRO A 12 -12.34 42.75 3.29
C PRO A 12 -11.28 41.72 3.70
N PRO A 13 -11.36 41.14 4.92
CA PRO A 13 -10.50 40.03 5.26
C PRO A 13 -10.85 38.84 4.36
N GLU A 14 -10.00 38.60 3.36
CA GLU A 14 -9.86 37.32 2.67
C GLU A 14 -9.39 36.26 3.68
N GLU A 15 -10.29 35.80 4.54
CA GLU A 15 -10.14 34.55 5.28
C GLU A 15 -10.93 33.43 4.59
N ALA A 16 -10.61 33.18 3.32
CA ALA A 16 -10.79 31.85 2.74
C ALA A 16 -9.62 30.95 3.20
N GLY A 17 -9.55 30.74 4.51
CA GLY A 17 -8.63 29.79 5.11
C GLY A 17 -8.90 28.40 4.52
N ARG A 18 -7.82 27.77 4.02
CA ARG A 18 -7.75 26.37 3.60
C ARG A 18 -8.55 25.47 4.56
N ALA A 19 -9.76 25.10 4.17
CA ALA A 19 -10.69 24.33 4.99
C ALA A 19 -10.56 22.84 4.71
N ASP A 20 -9.42 22.25 5.05
CA ASP A 20 -9.25 20.80 5.05
C ASP A 20 -9.40 20.26 6.48
N GLY A 21 -10.55 19.62 6.77
CA GLY A 21 -10.70 18.73 7.94
C GLY A 21 -11.87 18.94 8.90
N LEU A 22 -13.01 19.49 8.48
CA LEU A 22 -14.22 19.55 9.31
C LEU A 22 -14.84 18.16 9.55
N THR A 23 -15.24 17.85 10.79
CA THR A 23 -16.00 16.63 11.09
C THR A 23 -17.48 16.77 10.72
N PHE A 24 -18.17 15.64 10.53
CA PHE A 24 -19.62 15.63 10.25
C PHE A 24 -20.44 16.46 11.26
N GLY A 25 -20.15 16.33 12.56
CA GLY A 25 -20.85 17.08 13.61
C GLY A 25 -20.63 18.59 13.52
N GLU A 26 -19.38 19.01 13.26
CA GLU A 26 -19.03 20.42 13.08
C GLU A 26 -19.65 21.01 11.82
N ALA A 27 -19.65 20.26 10.72
CA ALA A 27 -20.31 20.68 9.48
C ALA A 27 -21.83 20.79 9.64
N LEU A 28 -22.46 19.83 10.33
CA LEU A 28 -23.89 19.88 10.65
C LEU A 28 -24.22 21.07 11.56
N GLN A 29 -23.40 21.34 12.58
CA GLN A 29 -23.57 22.50 13.46
C GLN A 29 -23.42 23.82 12.69
N ARG A 30 -22.40 23.95 11.83
CA ARG A 30 -22.18 25.13 11.00
C ARG A 30 -23.35 25.36 10.05
N ALA A 31 -23.85 24.31 9.37
CA ALA A 31 -24.98 24.40 8.47
C ALA A 31 -26.28 24.80 9.19
N LEU A 32 -26.53 24.26 10.39
CA LEU A 32 -27.68 24.66 11.21
C LEU A 32 -27.61 26.14 11.61
N LYS A 33 -26.42 26.62 12.03
CA LYS A 33 -26.20 28.02 12.39
C LYS A 33 -26.40 28.94 11.19
N ALA A 34 -25.84 28.59 10.03
CA ALA A 34 -25.99 29.36 8.79
C ALA A 34 -27.45 29.47 8.32
N ARG A 35 -28.28 28.45 8.61
CA ARG A 35 -29.71 28.44 8.27
C ARG A 35 -30.62 29.00 9.37
N GLY A 36 -30.07 29.37 10.54
CA GLY A 36 -30.87 29.84 11.68
C GLY A 36 -31.83 28.78 12.24
N LEU A 37 -31.50 27.49 12.07
CA LEU A 37 -32.37 26.38 12.47
C LEU A 37 -31.89 25.73 13.78
N SER A 38 -32.82 25.49 14.70
CA SER A 38 -32.57 24.68 15.89
C SER A 38 -32.70 23.18 15.57
N LEU A 39 -32.06 22.32 16.37
CA LEU A 39 -32.20 20.86 16.25
C LEU A 39 -33.66 20.39 16.38
N GLN A 40 -34.46 21.06 17.22
CA GLN A 40 -35.89 20.76 17.38
C GLN A 40 -36.69 21.05 16.11
N ARG A 41 -36.38 22.16 15.41
CA ARG A 41 -36.97 22.48 14.11
C ARG A 41 -36.51 21.50 13.02
N LEU A 42 -35.23 21.10 13.04
CA LEU A 42 -34.72 20.07 12.14
C LEU A 42 -35.46 18.73 12.33
N HIS A 43 -35.66 18.31 13.58
CA HIS A 43 -36.42 17.10 13.91
C HIS A 43 -37.86 17.18 13.39
N HIS A 44 -38.53 18.32 13.58
CA HIS A 44 -39.89 18.53 13.09
C HIS A 44 -39.98 18.40 11.56
N HIS A 45 -39.05 19.02 10.82
CA HIS A 45 -39.01 18.91 9.36
C HIS A 45 -38.72 17.50 8.86
N LEU A 46 -37.89 16.73 9.56
CA LEU A 46 -37.66 15.32 9.24
C LEU A 46 -38.93 14.48 9.47
N GLY A 47 -39.68 14.75 10.54
CA GLY A 47 -40.96 14.11 10.81
C GLY A 47 -42.00 14.37 9.71
N GLN A 48 -42.09 15.61 9.21
CA GLN A 48 -42.97 15.97 8.08
C GLN A 48 -42.63 15.22 6.78
N ARG A 49 -41.39 14.73 6.65
CA ARG A 49 -40.91 13.96 5.49
C ARG A 49 -40.92 12.44 5.73
N GLY A 50 -41.56 11.98 6.81
CA GLY A 50 -41.68 10.55 7.12
C GLY A 50 -40.38 9.92 7.63
N ILE A 51 -39.42 10.71 8.14
CA ILE A 51 -38.12 10.24 8.60
C ILE A 51 -38.09 10.23 10.13
N SER A 52 -38.06 9.04 10.70
CA SER A 52 -38.00 8.84 12.15
C SER A 52 -36.55 8.85 12.67
N VAL A 53 -36.06 9.99 13.13
CA VAL A 53 -34.79 10.11 13.87
C VAL A 53 -35.03 10.86 15.17
N SER A 54 -34.68 10.27 16.33
CA SER A 54 -34.96 10.90 17.63
C SER A 54 -34.17 12.21 17.84
N PRO A 55 -34.71 13.19 18.60
CA PRO A 55 -33.98 14.42 18.94
C PRO A 55 -32.64 14.14 19.62
N VAL A 56 -32.57 13.10 20.45
CA VAL A 56 -31.35 12.63 21.13
C VAL A 56 -30.30 12.19 20.10
N THR A 57 -30.70 11.45 19.08
CA THR A 57 -29.81 10.98 18.00
C THR A 57 -29.26 12.16 17.20
N LEU A 58 -30.09 13.13 16.83
CA LEU A 58 -29.64 14.35 16.13
C LEU A 58 -28.69 15.19 16.99
N SER A 59 -28.94 15.22 18.30
CA SER A 59 -28.08 15.90 19.27
C SER A 59 -26.72 15.20 19.44
N HIS A 60 -26.70 13.87 19.38
CA HIS A 60 -25.47 13.07 19.38
C HIS A 60 -24.68 13.22 18.07
N TRP A 61 -25.37 13.30 16.93
CA TRP A 61 -24.78 13.58 15.62
C TRP A 61 -24.09 14.94 15.57
N GLN A 62 -24.76 16.00 16.01
CA GLN A 62 -24.19 17.35 16.04
C GLN A 62 -22.96 17.46 16.95
N ARG A 63 -22.99 16.80 18.13
CA ARG A 63 -21.85 16.78 19.06
C ARG A 63 -20.77 15.75 18.70
N GLY A 64 -20.93 15.02 17.60
CA GLY A 64 -20.00 13.96 17.17
C GLY A 64 -19.93 12.75 18.11
N ARG A 65 -20.92 12.54 19.00
CA ARG A 65 -21.01 11.39 19.91
C ARG A 65 -21.50 10.11 19.23
N SER A 66 -22.22 10.23 18.13
CA SER A 66 -22.58 9.13 17.24
C SER A 66 -22.64 9.63 15.81
N GLN A 67 -22.57 8.73 14.83
CA GLN A 67 -22.71 9.08 13.42
C GLN A 67 -23.77 8.19 12.72
N PRO A 68 -24.44 8.71 11.69
CA PRO A 68 -25.32 7.93 10.82
C PRO A 68 -24.55 6.84 10.04
N GLU A 69 -24.82 5.56 10.33
CA GLU A 69 -24.19 4.43 9.62
C GLU A 69 -25.21 3.51 8.90
N ARG A 70 -26.41 3.36 9.46
CA ARG A 70 -27.45 2.48 8.91
C ARG A 70 -28.11 3.11 7.68
N ARG A 71 -28.60 2.30 6.74
CA ARG A 71 -29.30 2.76 5.52
C ARG A 71 -30.39 3.82 5.80
N GLN A 72 -31.18 3.63 6.85
CA GLN A 72 -32.22 4.59 7.27
C GLN A 72 -31.64 5.91 7.79
N SER A 73 -30.51 5.87 8.50
CA SER A 73 -29.81 7.05 9.01
C SER A 73 -29.08 7.81 7.90
N LEU A 74 -28.51 7.12 6.91
CA LEU A 74 -27.92 7.74 5.72
C LEU A 74 -28.99 8.43 4.86
N ARG A 75 -30.17 7.79 4.71
CA ARG A 75 -31.33 8.43 4.08
C ARG A 75 -31.76 9.70 4.82
N ALA A 76 -31.71 9.68 6.15
CA ALA A 76 -31.98 10.88 6.95
C ALA A 76 -30.95 11.99 6.71
N VAL A 77 -29.67 11.67 6.50
CA VAL A 77 -28.62 12.66 6.21
C VAL A 77 -28.84 13.34 4.86
N ALA A 78 -29.20 12.58 3.82
CA ALA A 78 -29.55 13.14 2.51
C ALA A 78 -30.69 14.17 2.63
N GLU A 79 -31.66 13.88 3.48
CA GLU A 79 -32.83 14.73 3.69
C GLU A 79 -32.50 15.96 4.55
N ILE A 80 -31.57 15.81 5.50
CA ILE A 80 -30.99 16.95 6.24
C ILE A 80 -30.28 17.92 5.28
N GLU A 81 -29.52 17.43 4.30
CA GLU A 81 -28.87 18.28 3.29
C GLU A 81 -29.91 19.12 2.53
N VAL A 82 -31.04 18.52 2.15
CA VAL A 82 -32.16 19.21 1.50
C VAL A 82 -32.80 20.25 2.43
N ILE A 83 -33.08 19.93 3.70
CA ILE A 83 -33.64 20.89 4.68
C ILE A 83 -32.70 22.09 4.87
N LEU A 84 -31.40 21.81 4.96
CA LEU A 84 -30.36 22.80 5.18
C LEU A 84 -29.92 23.52 3.89
N LYS A 85 -30.50 23.17 2.73
CA LYS A 85 -30.15 23.72 1.41
C LYS A 85 -28.65 23.59 1.09
N LEU A 86 -28.06 22.45 1.45
CA LEU A 86 -26.68 22.11 1.10
C LEU A 86 -26.65 21.43 -0.27
N ALA A 87 -25.49 21.45 -0.93
CA ALA A 87 -25.29 20.63 -2.12
C ALA A 87 -25.45 19.14 -1.75
N PRO A 88 -26.09 18.31 -2.61
CA PRO A 88 -26.24 16.88 -2.35
C PRO A 88 -24.89 16.23 -2.05
N GLY A 89 -24.80 15.45 -0.97
CA GLY A 89 -23.57 14.74 -0.59
C GLY A 89 -22.57 15.54 0.25
N THR A 90 -22.85 16.81 0.59
CA THR A 90 -21.96 17.66 1.40
C THR A 90 -21.68 17.08 2.81
N LEU A 91 -22.71 16.61 3.51
CA LEU A 91 -22.59 15.99 4.82
C LEU A 91 -22.29 14.50 4.69
N GLN A 92 -22.77 13.83 3.63
CA GLN A 92 -22.51 12.40 3.40
C GLN A 92 -21.03 12.12 3.12
N SER A 93 -20.33 12.99 2.40
CA SER A 93 -18.89 12.87 2.14
C SER A 93 -18.06 12.91 3.44
N LEU A 94 -18.52 13.66 4.43
CA LEU A 94 -17.88 13.77 5.75
C LEU A 94 -18.11 12.54 6.65
N LEU A 95 -19.14 11.72 6.36
CA LEU A 95 -19.34 10.43 7.03
C LEU A 95 -18.37 9.36 6.51
N ALA A 96 -17.96 9.45 5.24
CA ALA A 96 -16.92 8.60 4.68
C ALA A 96 -15.51 9.00 5.17
N HIS A 97 -15.37 10.17 5.81
CA HIS A 97 -14.10 10.80 6.17
C HIS A 97 -14.02 11.17 7.67
N ARG A 98 -14.04 10.19 8.60
CA ARG A 98 -13.00 10.09 9.67
C ARG A 98 -13.14 8.92 10.65
N ARG A 99 -12.01 8.21 10.75
CA ARG A 99 -11.29 7.68 11.94
C ARG A 99 -12.12 7.33 13.19
N PRO A 100 -12.17 6.04 13.57
CA PRO A 100 -12.65 5.63 14.89
C PRO A 100 -11.63 6.01 15.97
N ARG A 101 -12.06 6.80 16.95
CA ARG A 101 -11.37 6.91 18.24
C ARG A 101 -11.92 5.82 19.16
N GLY A 102 -11.07 4.86 19.50
CA GLY A 102 -11.34 3.81 20.48
C GLY A 102 -10.17 2.85 20.52
N ARG A 103 -9.54 2.73 21.69
CA ARG A 103 -8.30 2.01 21.98
C ARG A 103 -8.44 0.50 21.74
N ALA A 104 -8.35 0.11 20.48
CA ALA A 104 -7.84 -1.17 20.01
C ALA A 104 -6.86 -0.79 18.90
N LEU A 105 -5.69 -1.43 18.81
CA LEU A 105 -4.79 -1.25 17.68
C LEU A 105 -5.51 -1.67 16.39
N ALA A 106 -6.27 -0.78 15.79
CA ALA A 106 -6.63 -0.86 14.38
C ALA A 106 -5.40 -0.37 13.61
N PRO A 107 -4.84 -1.13 12.65
CA PRO A 107 -3.80 -0.60 11.79
C PRO A 107 -4.40 0.56 11.01
N THR A 108 -4.05 1.79 11.37
CA THR A 108 -4.43 3.02 10.67
C THR A 108 -3.67 3.22 9.37
N ASN A 109 -2.94 2.20 8.90
CA ASN A 109 -2.35 2.19 7.58
C ASN A 109 -3.39 1.61 6.62
N ARG A 110 -4.19 2.47 5.98
CA ARG A 110 -4.71 2.10 4.66
C ARG A 110 -3.48 1.74 3.84
N VAL A 111 -3.38 0.50 3.37
CA VAL A 111 -2.26 0.01 2.57
C VAL A 111 -1.86 0.99 1.44
N PRO A 112 -2.79 1.70 0.76
CA PRO A 112 -2.45 2.80 -0.15
C PRO A 112 -1.49 3.85 0.42
N ASP A 113 -1.85 4.46 1.55
CA ASP A 113 -1.08 5.52 2.23
C ASP A 113 0.22 4.98 2.84
N ALA A 114 0.32 3.67 3.01
CA ALA A 114 1.46 3.00 3.59
C ALA A 114 2.48 2.61 2.51
N LEU A 115 1.98 2.17 1.35
CA LEU A 115 2.79 1.84 0.17
C LEU A 115 3.53 3.08 -0.34
N SER A 116 2.86 4.23 -0.43
CA SER A 116 3.47 5.51 -0.85
C SER A 116 4.53 6.07 0.12
N ARG A 117 4.61 5.55 1.35
CA ARG A 117 5.68 5.91 2.31
C ARG A 117 6.94 5.06 2.14
N VAL A 118 6.79 3.88 1.51
CA VAL A 118 7.89 2.93 1.33
C VAL A 118 8.40 2.95 -0.11
N LEU A 119 7.51 3.14 -1.10
CA LEU A 119 7.86 3.26 -2.51
C LEU A 119 7.68 4.69 -3.01
N SER A 120 8.67 5.18 -3.73
CA SER A 120 8.66 6.46 -4.41
C SER A 120 7.79 6.43 -5.67
N PRO A 121 7.21 7.58 -6.07
CA PRO A 121 6.51 7.70 -7.34
C PRO A 121 7.35 7.22 -8.53
N GLY A 122 6.71 6.56 -9.50
CA GLY A 122 7.35 6.00 -10.68
C GLY A 122 7.98 4.62 -10.47
N ALA A 123 7.80 4.02 -9.29
CA ALA A 123 8.20 2.64 -9.03
C ALA A 123 7.59 1.67 -10.06
N PRO A 124 8.23 0.52 -10.36
CA PRO A 124 7.73 -0.43 -11.36
C PRO A 124 6.27 -0.86 -11.14
N LEU A 125 5.84 -0.97 -9.88
CA LEU A 125 4.45 -1.26 -9.52
C LEU A 125 3.46 -0.21 -10.07
N GLU A 126 3.77 1.07 -9.90
CA GLU A 126 2.95 2.17 -10.41
C GLU A 126 2.91 2.19 -11.94
N ARG A 127 4.04 1.92 -12.60
CA ARG A 127 4.06 1.84 -14.07
C ARG A 127 3.30 0.63 -14.61
N ALA A 128 3.27 -0.47 -13.86
CA ALA A 128 2.56 -1.69 -14.24
C ALA A 128 1.04 -1.58 -14.04
N LEU A 129 0.59 -0.94 -12.95
CA LEU A 129 -0.82 -0.88 -12.55
C LEU A 129 -1.50 0.48 -12.77
N GLY A 130 -0.75 1.55 -13.07
CA GLY A 130 -1.30 2.89 -13.20
C GLY A 130 -1.96 3.38 -11.91
N GLU A 131 -3.12 4.04 -12.02
CA GLU A 131 -3.87 4.60 -10.88
C GLU A 131 -4.29 3.54 -9.85
N ASP A 132 -4.45 2.28 -10.25
CA ASP A 132 -4.84 1.18 -9.37
C ASP A 132 -3.70 0.69 -8.47
N ALA A 133 -2.45 1.12 -8.71
CA ALA A 133 -1.29 0.74 -7.91
C ALA A 133 -1.46 1.07 -6.42
N TYR A 134 -2.11 2.18 -6.11
CA TYR A 134 -2.34 2.58 -4.71
C TYR A 134 -3.48 1.81 -4.06
N ARG A 135 -4.41 1.24 -4.83
CA ARG A 135 -5.51 0.41 -4.31
C ARG A 135 -5.15 -1.07 -4.22
N PHE A 136 -3.94 -1.41 -4.66
CA PHE A 136 -3.33 -2.73 -4.62
C PHE A 136 -3.48 -3.36 -3.23
N ASN A 137 -4.30 -4.41 -3.14
CA ASN A 137 -4.59 -5.15 -1.91
C ASN A 137 -5.07 -4.29 -0.72
N GLU A 138 -5.72 -3.13 -0.96
CA GLU A 138 -6.11 -2.17 0.10
C GLU A 138 -7.01 -2.76 1.20
N ASN A 139 -7.70 -3.86 0.88
CA ASN A 139 -8.66 -4.54 1.76
C ASN A 139 -8.07 -5.80 2.42
N LEU A 140 -6.76 -6.01 2.31
CA LEU A 140 -6.04 -7.12 2.91
C LEU A 140 -4.96 -6.60 3.87
N LEU A 141 -4.87 -7.25 5.01
CA LEU A 141 -3.75 -7.12 5.93
C LEU A 141 -2.87 -8.37 5.80
N THR A 142 -1.64 -8.20 5.33
CA THR A 142 -0.65 -9.27 5.31
C THR A 142 -0.21 -9.57 6.74
N LEU A 143 -0.36 -10.82 7.17
CA LEU A 143 0.04 -11.28 8.50
C LEU A 143 1.42 -11.91 8.48
N SER A 144 1.70 -12.73 7.46
CA SER A 144 2.97 -13.43 7.29
C SER A 144 3.29 -13.58 5.81
N VAL A 145 4.58 -13.50 5.49
CA VAL A 145 5.13 -13.76 4.16
C VAL A 145 6.31 -14.71 4.32
N SER A 146 6.32 -15.78 3.53
CA SER A 146 7.51 -16.59 3.32
C SER A 146 7.76 -16.65 1.84
N GLU A 147 8.97 -16.31 1.41
CA GLU A 147 9.35 -16.40 0.01
C GLU A 147 10.69 -17.10 -0.14
N THR A 148 10.76 -17.91 -1.19
CA THR A 148 11.94 -18.66 -1.56
C THR A 148 12.29 -18.33 -3.00
N VAL A 149 13.54 -17.93 -3.22
CA VAL A 149 14.06 -17.54 -4.52
C VAL A 149 15.14 -18.54 -4.94
N HIS A 150 15.07 -19.02 -6.17
CA HIS A 150 16.09 -19.88 -6.75
C HIS A 150 16.80 -19.15 -7.89
N LEU A 151 18.13 -19.21 -7.87
CA LEU A 151 18.97 -18.75 -8.97
C LEU A 151 19.36 -19.94 -9.85
N ASP A 152 19.40 -19.70 -11.17
CA ASP A 152 19.93 -20.64 -12.15
C ASP A 152 21.47 -20.66 -12.19
N ASP A 153 22.04 -21.48 -13.05
CA ASP A 153 23.48 -21.64 -13.22
C ASP A 153 24.19 -20.44 -13.86
N HIS A 154 23.43 -19.45 -14.33
CA HIS A 154 23.90 -18.16 -14.79
C HIS A 154 23.75 -17.06 -13.73
N GLY A 155 23.20 -17.39 -12.55
CA GLY A 155 22.96 -16.43 -11.48
C GLY A 155 21.76 -15.53 -11.73
N CYS A 156 20.86 -15.90 -12.65
CA CYS A 156 19.60 -15.21 -12.86
C CYS A 156 18.54 -15.82 -11.94
N ILE A 157 17.60 -15.02 -11.44
CA ILE A 157 16.46 -15.58 -10.69
C ILE A 157 15.56 -16.37 -11.66
N GLU A 158 15.43 -17.67 -11.43
CA GLU A 158 14.59 -18.56 -12.26
C GLU A 158 13.22 -18.82 -11.67
N ARG A 159 13.08 -18.75 -10.33
CA ARG A 159 11.84 -19.12 -9.64
C ARG A 159 11.66 -18.36 -8.35
N TYR A 160 10.42 -17.94 -8.12
CA TYR A 160 9.90 -17.49 -6.83
C TYR A 160 8.86 -18.50 -6.33
N THR A 161 8.95 -18.89 -5.07
CA THR A 161 7.86 -19.58 -4.36
C THR A 161 7.42 -18.68 -3.21
N VAL A 162 6.14 -18.31 -3.17
CA VAL A 162 5.63 -17.32 -2.22
C VAL A 162 4.42 -17.88 -1.49
N ASN A 163 4.49 -17.85 -0.17
CA ASN A 163 3.39 -18.14 0.73
C ASN A 163 2.98 -16.89 1.51
N HIS A 164 1.71 -16.52 1.42
CA HIS A 164 1.11 -15.42 2.17
C HIS A 164 0.00 -15.94 3.08
N VAL A 165 -0.01 -15.42 4.31
CA VAL A 165 -1.20 -15.44 5.15
C VAL A 165 -1.76 -14.03 5.23
N VAL A 166 -2.99 -13.84 4.75
CA VAL A 166 -3.66 -12.53 4.74
C VAL A 166 -4.94 -12.56 5.54
N ARG A 167 -5.38 -11.38 5.99
CA ARG A 167 -6.65 -11.16 6.68
C ARG A 167 -7.47 -10.10 5.97
N ALA A 168 -8.74 -10.37 5.72
CA ALA A 168 -9.65 -9.38 5.14
C ALA A 168 -9.96 -8.27 6.15
N THR A 169 -9.86 -7.00 5.72
CA THR A 169 -10.15 -5.83 6.57
C THR A 169 -11.59 -5.34 6.44
N ARG A 170 -12.30 -5.80 5.40
CA ARG A 170 -13.74 -5.60 5.15
C ARG A 170 -14.39 -6.89 4.67
N ASP A 171 -15.71 -6.87 4.53
CA ASP A 171 -16.46 -7.96 3.90
C ASP A 171 -16.30 -7.97 2.37
N ASP A 172 -16.56 -9.13 1.77
CA ASP A 172 -16.57 -9.38 0.33
C ASP A 172 -15.22 -9.16 -0.36
N VAL A 173 -14.12 -9.53 0.32
CA VAL A 173 -12.77 -9.53 -0.26
C VAL A 173 -12.54 -10.87 -0.96
N ARG A 174 -12.16 -10.86 -2.25
CA ARG A 174 -12.23 -12.05 -3.11
C ARG A 174 -10.91 -12.54 -3.71
N HIS A 175 -9.90 -11.68 -3.78
CA HIS A 175 -8.61 -12.02 -4.34
C HIS A 175 -7.48 -11.26 -3.64
N LEU A 176 -6.26 -11.72 -3.89
CA LEU A 176 -5.02 -10.99 -3.69
C LEU A 176 -4.36 -10.79 -5.06
N THR A 177 -3.86 -9.59 -5.33
CA THR A 177 -3.04 -9.32 -6.50
C THR A 177 -1.56 -9.45 -6.13
N ALA A 178 -0.78 -10.20 -6.90
CA ALA A 178 0.66 -10.29 -6.76
C ALA A 178 1.34 -9.44 -7.85
N HIS A 179 2.46 -8.81 -7.49
CA HIS A 179 3.33 -8.08 -8.42
C HIS A 179 4.77 -8.52 -8.20
N HIS A 180 5.45 -8.82 -9.30
CA HIS A 180 6.88 -9.12 -9.35
C HIS A 180 7.52 -8.22 -10.39
N ASN A 181 8.60 -7.54 -10.01
CA ASN A 181 9.48 -6.85 -10.94
C ASN A 181 10.69 -7.75 -11.22
N LEU A 182 11.04 -7.90 -12.50
CA LEU A 182 12.11 -8.77 -12.97
C LEU A 182 13.32 -7.94 -13.40
N ASP A 183 14.51 -8.46 -13.10
CA ASP A 183 15.78 -7.77 -13.37
C ASP A 183 16.15 -7.71 -14.85
N ASP A 184 15.68 -8.68 -15.65
CA ASP A 184 16.00 -8.78 -17.07
C ASP A 184 14.82 -8.34 -17.95
N PRO A 185 14.89 -7.17 -18.62
CA PRO A 185 13.88 -6.74 -19.60
C PRO A 185 13.76 -7.67 -20.81
N GLY A 186 14.78 -8.49 -21.06
CA GLY A 186 14.78 -9.52 -22.10
C GLY A 186 13.96 -10.77 -21.75
N THR A 187 13.41 -10.85 -20.54
CA THR A 187 12.59 -12.00 -20.12
C THR A 187 11.39 -12.16 -21.05
N PRO A 188 11.24 -13.29 -21.76
CA PRO A 188 10.21 -13.45 -22.79
C PRO A 188 8.83 -13.78 -22.23
N SER A 189 8.78 -14.48 -21.09
CA SER A 189 7.53 -14.95 -20.49
C SER A 189 7.73 -15.30 -19.02
N VAL A 190 6.60 -15.50 -18.32
CA VAL A 190 6.55 -16.08 -16.99
C VAL A 190 5.42 -17.11 -16.93
N GLN A 191 5.54 -18.08 -16.04
CA GLN A 191 4.51 -19.05 -15.74
C GLN A 191 4.15 -18.98 -14.25
N VAL A 192 2.85 -18.94 -13.96
CA VAL A 192 2.34 -18.90 -12.58
C VAL A 192 1.60 -20.20 -12.30
N THR A 193 1.99 -20.87 -11.21
CA THR A 193 1.32 -22.04 -10.66
C THR A 193 0.79 -21.69 -9.28
N VAL A 194 -0.52 -21.84 -9.06
CA VAL A 194 -1.16 -21.50 -7.77
C VAL A 194 -1.54 -22.79 -7.05
N ASN A 195 -0.94 -23.03 -5.88
CA ASN A 195 -1.23 -24.19 -5.04
C ASN A 195 -2.37 -23.92 -4.04
N CYS A 196 -2.50 -22.67 -3.58
CA CYS A 196 -3.62 -22.24 -2.73
C CYS A 196 -4.32 -21.02 -3.34
N GLY A 197 -5.57 -21.22 -3.76
CA GLY A 197 -6.39 -20.23 -4.44
C GLY A 197 -6.65 -20.61 -5.90
N ARG A 198 -6.99 -19.62 -6.72
CA ARG A 198 -7.20 -19.81 -8.16
C ARG A 198 -6.62 -18.63 -8.92
N LEU A 199 -5.73 -18.89 -9.87
CA LEU A 199 -5.27 -17.87 -10.81
C LEU A 199 -6.48 -17.36 -11.63
N GLN A 200 -6.75 -16.06 -11.56
CA GLN A 200 -7.87 -15.43 -12.26
C GLN A 200 -7.42 -14.69 -13.51
N ALA A 201 -6.29 -13.99 -13.41
CA ALA A 201 -5.70 -13.25 -14.51
C ALA A 201 -4.18 -13.21 -14.32
N LEU A 202 -3.45 -13.19 -15.44
CA LEU A 202 -2.01 -12.95 -15.49
C LEU A 202 -1.74 -11.95 -16.60
N CYS A 203 -1.07 -10.86 -16.26
CA CYS A 203 -0.59 -9.84 -17.17
C CYS A 203 0.92 -9.73 -17.02
N PHE A 204 1.66 -10.03 -18.08
CA PHE A 204 3.09 -9.78 -18.15
C PHE A 204 3.36 -8.56 -19.03
N ARG A 205 3.95 -7.53 -18.42
CA ARG A 205 4.27 -6.24 -19.04
C ARG A 205 5.78 -6.17 -19.27
N GLN A 206 6.21 -6.56 -20.46
CA GLN A 206 7.63 -6.61 -20.82
C GLN A 206 8.27 -5.21 -20.83
N ASP A 207 7.52 -4.16 -21.20
CA ASP A 207 7.98 -2.77 -21.23
C ASP A 207 8.45 -2.23 -19.87
N VAL A 208 7.97 -2.81 -18.78
CA VAL A 208 8.33 -2.46 -17.40
C VAL A 208 8.80 -3.68 -16.59
N SER A 209 9.18 -4.76 -17.27
CA SER A 209 9.64 -6.02 -16.69
C SER A 209 8.80 -6.49 -15.50
N SER A 210 7.47 -6.47 -15.62
CA SER A 210 6.57 -6.72 -14.48
C SER A 210 5.55 -7.81 -14.78
N ALA A 211 5.42 -8.75 -13.85
CA ALA A 211 4.33 -9.72 -13.82
C ALA A 211 3.30 -9.32 -12.77
N VAL A 212 2.04 -9.22 -13.16
CA VAL A 212 0.90 -8.92 -12.30
C VAL A 212 -0.14 -10.02 -12.46
N PHE A 213 -0.62 -10.59 -11.37
CA PHE A 213 -1.65 -11.61 -11.43
C PHE A 213 -2.55 -11.62 -10.20
N ASP A 214 -3.82 -11.96 -10.43
CA ASP A 214 -4.83 -12.07 -9.38
C ASP A 214 -5.02 -13.52 -8.98
N ILE A 215 -4.95 -13.76 -7.67
CA ILE A 215 -5.24 -15.05 -7.06
C ILE A 215 -6.53 -14.92 -6.25
N GLY A 216 -7.60 -15.51 -6.78
CA GLY A 216 -8.88 -15.58 -6.10
C GLY A 216 -8.85 -16.57 -4.94
N PHE A 217 -9.50 -16.23 -3.84
CA PHE A 217 -9.62 -17.12 -2.66
C PHE A 217 -10.62 -18.27 -2.86
N GLY A 218 -11.29 -18.32 -4.02
CA GLY A 218 -12.39 -19.27 -4.30
C GLY A 218 -13.70 -18.98 -3.56
N ARG A 219 -13.71 -17.97 -2.67
CA ARG A 219 -14.87 -17.50 -1.93
C ARG A 219 -14.70 -16.02 -1.54
N ALA A 220 -15.80 -15.38 -1.17
CA ALA A 220 -15.76 -14.09 -0.51
C ALA A 220 -15.32 -14.25 0.96
N LEU A 221 -14.31 -13.50 1.38
CA LEU A 221 -13.89 -13.40 2.78
C LEU A 221 -14.73 -12.34 3.49
N ARG A 222 -15.13 -12.64 4.73
CA ARG A 222 -15.69 -11.64 5.65
C ARG A 222 -14.57 -10.93 6.41
N ARG A 223 -14.85 -9.75 6.94
CA ARG A 223 -13.93 -8.99 7.78
C ARG A 223 -13.38 -9.88 8.90
N GLY A 224 -12.06 -9.93 9.02
CA GLY A 224 -11.35 -10.71 10.03
C GLY A 224 -11.03 -12.15 9.63
N GLU A 225 -11.68 -12.69 8.59
CA GLU A 225 -11.33 -14.00 8.05
C GLU A 225 -9.95 -13.98 7.39
N THR A 226 -9.32 -15.15 7.36
CA THR A 226 -7.98 -15.33 6.80
C THR A 226 -8.00 -16.23 5.59
N ALA A 227 -7.01 -16.05 4.73
CA ALA A 227 -6.74 -16.92 3.60
C ALA A 227 -5.23 -17.15 3.47
N ILE A 228 -4.88 -18.32 2.96
CA ILE A 228 -3.54 -18.67 2.53
C ILE A 228 -3.50 -18.54 1.02
N ILE A 229 -2.49 -17.85 0.52
CA ILE A 229 -2.15 -17.81 -0.90
C ILE A 229 -0.77 -18.44 -1.04
N ASP A 230 -0.65 -19.39 -1.96
CA ASP A 230 0.58 -20.11 -2.23
C ASP A 230 0.74 -20.25 -3.74
N TYR A 231 1.84 -19.74 -4.27
CA TYR A 231 2.12 -19.81 -5.68
C TYR A 231 3.61 -19.90 -5.98
N THR A 232 3.90 -20.43 -7.16
CA THR A 232 5.20 -20.44 -7.80
C THR A 232 5.13 -19.56 -9.05
N LEU A 233 6.13 -18.71 -9.22
CA LEU A 233 6.37 -17.92 -10.44
C LEU A 233 7.68 -18.41 -11.04
N ASP A 234 7.58 -19.14 -12.15
CA ASP A 234 8.71 -19.56 -12.97
C ASP A 234 8.97 -18.48 -14.02
N ILE A 235 10.23 -18.05 -14.12
CA ILE A 235 10.66 -17.05 -15.08
C ILE A 235 11.10 -17.77 -16.36
N GLY A 236 10.83 -17.19 -17.53
CA GLY A 236 11.36 -17.66 -18.81
C GLY A 236 12.82 -17.26 -19.00
N PRO A 237 13.53 -17.78 -20.03
CA PRO A 237 14.99 -17.61 -20.21
C PRO A 237 15.51 -16.19 -19.94
N ARG A 238 16.63 -16.07 -19.22
CA ARG A 238 17.27 -14.79 -18.84
C ARG A 238 18.76 -14.81 -19.17
N CYS A 239 19.32 -13.63 -19.36
CA CYS A 239 20.74 -13.44 -19.68
C CYS A 239 21.45 -12.46 -18.73
N ARG A 240 20.71 -11.77 -17.85
CA ARG A 240 21.26 -10.80 -16.89
C ARG A 240 21.26 -11.37 -15.47
N PRO A 241 22.44 -11.66 -14.89
CA PRO A 241 22.52 -12.15 -13.52
C PRO A 241 21.97 -11.13 -12.51
N SER A 242 21.24 -11.63 -11.53
CA SER A 242 20.75 -10.84 -10.40
C SER A 242 21.88 -10.68 -9.37
N ASN A 243 21.90 -9.56 -8.66
CA ASN A 243 22.83 -9.31 -7.55
C ASN A 243 22.11 -9.03 -6.22
N HIS A 244 20.78 -9.02 -6.22
CA HIS A 244 19.97 -8.93 -5.02
C HIS A 244 18.56 -9.41 -5.29
N HIS A 245 17.82 -9.65 -4.21
CA HIS A 245 16.37 -9.73 -4.23
C HIS A 245 15.83 -9.01 -3.00
N GLU A 246 14.72 -8.30 -3.17
CA GLU A 246 14.07 -7.56 -2.09
C GLU A 246 12.56 -7.61 -2.15
N ARG A 247 11.95 -7.42 -0.98
CA ARG A 247 10.52 -7.34 -0.78
C ARG A 247 10.13 -6.06 -0.07
N THR A 248 9.14 -5.38 -0.65
CA THR A 248 8.47 -4.27 0.01
C THR A 248 7.40 -4.78 0.95
N LEU A 249 7.46 -4.33 2.20
CA LEU A 249 6.45 -4.52 3.24
C LEU A 249 5.85 -3.15 3.59
N PRO A 250 4.70 -2.77 3.00
CA PRO A 250 4.09 -1.44 3.24
C PRO A 250 3.65 -1.20 4.68
N VAL A 251 3.40 -2.29 5.41
CA VAL A 251 2.97 -2.28 6.81
C VAL A 251 3.76 -3.31 7.59
N PRO A 252 3.89 -3.15 8.92
CA PRO A 252 4.50 -4.19 9.75
C PRO A 252 3.76 -5.51 9.61
N VAL A 253 4.50 -6.60 9.44
CA VAL A 253 3.98 -7.97 9.39
C VAL A 253 4.44 -8.73 10.64
N ARG A 254 3.78 -9.84 10.97
CA ARG A 254 4.18 -10.64 12.14
C ARG A 254 5.47 -11.40 11.89
N GLN A 255 5.63 -11.88 10.66
CA GLN A 255 6.77 -12.67 10.23
C GLN A 255 7.03 -12.46 8.74
N TYR A 256 8.31 -12.32 8.40
CA TYR A 256 8.80 -12.31 7.04
C TYR A 256 10.04 -13.20 6.96
N LEU A 257 9.98 -14.22 6.12
CA LEU A 257 11.11 -15.08 5.78
C LEU A 257 11.45 -14.87 4.31
N LEU A 258 12.70 -14.52 4.04
CA LEU A 258 13.28 -14.56 2.70
C LEU A 258 14.41 -15.57 2.70
N HIS A 259 14.29 -16.58 1.83
CA HIS A 259 15.26 -17.64 1.62
C HIS A 259 15.73 -17.61 0.16
N VAL A 260 17.04 -17.59 -0.07
CA VAL A 260 17.64 -17.58 -1.40
C VAL A 260 18.52 -18.81 -1.57
N PHE A 261 18.28 -19.58 -2.63
CA PHE A 261 19.09 -20.71 -3.06
C PHE A 261 19.94 -20.33 -4.26
N PHE A 262 21.24 -20.60 -4.16
CA PHE A 262 22.20 -20.37 -5.23
C PHE A 262 22.49 -21.67 -5.97
N HIS A 263 22.55 -21.62 -7.30
CA HIS A 263 22.98 -22.77 -8.06
C HIS A 263 24.44 -23.13 -7.72
N PRO A 264 24.79 -24.42 -7.54
CA PRO A 264 26.16 -24.83 -7.17
C PRO A 264 27.26 -24.36 -8.13
N ARG A 265 26.91 -24.05 -9.39
CA ARG A 265 27.84 -23.53 -10.42
C ARG A 265 27.97 -22.00 -10.41
N TYR A 266 27.12 -21.32 -9.65
CA TYR A 266 27.07 -19.87 -9.53
C TYR A 266 26.97 -19.44 -8.06
N LEU A 267 28.07 -19.64 -7.31
CA LEU A 267 28.12 -19.26 -5.90
C LEU A 267 28.63 -17.83 -5.71
N PRO A 268 28.01 -17.03 -4.83
CA PRO A 268 28.48 -15.69 -4.50
C PRO A 268 29.74 -15.75 -3.63
N SER A 269 30.54 -14.69 -3.69
CA SER A 269 31.71 -14.54 -2.83
C SER A 269 31.40 -13.84 -1.50
N ALA A 270 30.33 -13.05 -1.49
CA ALA A 270 29.87 -12.28 -0.35
C ALA A 270 28.36 -12.13 -0.45
N VAL A 271 27.67 -12.28 0.69
CA VAL A 271 26.22 -12.16 0.79
C VAL A 271 25.87 -11.39 2.06
N HIS A 272 24.98 -10.41 1.95
CA HIS A 272 24.59 -9.56 3.07
C HIS A 272 23.07 -9.35 3.04
N GLY A 273 22.44 -9.49 4.21
CA GLY A 273 21.06 -9.06 4.41
C GLY A 273 21.02 -7.56 4.67
N TYR A 274 20.01 -6.87 4.14
CA TYR A 274 19.83 -5.44 4.35
C TYR A 274 18.35 -5.08 4.58
N TYR A 275 18.16 -3.90 5.12
CA TYR A 275 16.87 -3.24 5.28
C TYR A 275 16.95 -1.80 4.77
N ARG A 276 15.84 -1.27 4.27
CA ARG A 276 15.68 0.14 3.91
C ARG A 276 14.34 0.61 4.43
N HIS A 277 14.32 1.80 5.03
CA HIS A 277 13.06 2.39 5.47
C HIS A 277 12.12 2.69 4.29
N ASN A 278 12.66 3.08 3.13
CA ASN A 278 11.92 3.31 1.89
C ASN A 278 12.87 3.19 0.68
N SER A 279 12.33 3.33 -0.54
CA SER A 279 13.06 3.20 -1.80
C SER A 279 14.05 4.33 -2.10
N GLU A 280 14.12 5.38 -1.29
CA GLU A 280 15.13 6.45 -1.38
C GLU A 280 16.19 6.34 -0.27
N ALA A 281 15.89 5.63 0.81
CA ALA A 281 16.80 5.44 1.93
C ALA A 281 17.99 4.55 1.55
N GLU A 282 19.13 4.80 2.18
CA GLU A 282 20.31 3.92 2.07
C GLU A 282 20.02 2.52 2.63
N ARG A 283 20.84 1.56 2.22
CA ARG A 283 20.78 0.18 2.73
C ARG A 283 21.41 0.13 4.12
N GLU A 284 20.59 -0.15 5.12
CA GLU A 284 21.05 -0.53 6.45
C GLU A 284 21.45 -2.01 6.42
N GLU A 285 22.74 -2.30 6.58
CA GLU A 285 23.21 -3.68 6.66
C GLU A 285 22.69 -4.35 7.93
N LEU A 286 21.99 -5.47 7.76
CA LEU A 286 21.51 -6.27 8.88
C LEU A 286 22.63 -7.16 9.41
N ARG A 287 23.24 -7.95 8.52
CA ARG A 287 24.38 -8.84 8.80
C ARG A 287 24.95 -9.48 7.52
N PRO A 288 26.21 -9.90 7.53
CA PRO A 288 26.74 -10.89 6.59
C PRO A 288 26.01 -12.23 6.72
N LEU A 289 25.88 -12.95 5.61
CA LEU A 289 25.23 -14.26 5.53
C LEU A 289 26.20 -15.28 4.93
N GLY A 290 26.39 -16.40 5.61
CA GLY A 290 27.15 -17.55 5.12
C GLY A 290 26.24 -18.55 4.43
N LEU A 291 26.71 -19.15 3.34
CA LEU A 291 26.02 -20.26 2.68
C LEU A 291 26.02 -21.50 3.59
N ASP A 292 24.90 -22.21 3.62
CA ASP A 292 24.81 -23.53 4.23
C ASP A 292 25.14 -24.66 3.22
N ALA A 293 25.02 -25.91 3.67
CA ALA A 293 25.25 -27.09 2.85
C ALA A 293 24.32 -27.19 1.62
N SER A 294 23.20 -26.46 1.63
CA SER A 294 22.25 -26.38 0.51
C SER A 294 22.56 -25.23 -0.44
N HIS A 295 23.70 -24.54 -0.26
CA HIS A 295 24.06 -23.32 -0.95
C HIS A 295 22.98 -22.24 -0.84
N SER A 296 22.46 -22.06 0.37
CA SER A 296 21.36 -21.13 0.61
C SER A 296 21.62 -20.18 1.77
N VAL A 297 20.89 -19.06 1.79
CA VAL A 297 20.93 -18.04 2.84
C VAL A 297 19.52 -17.57 3.16
N HIS A 298 19.31 -17.04 4.36
CA HIS A 298 18.01 -16.45 4.70
C HIS A 298 18.12 -15.26 5.66
N ILE A 299 17.06 -14.45 5.64
CA ILE A 299 16.76 -13.47 6.69
C ILE A 299 15.40 -13.77 7.30
N LEU A 300 15.34 -13.61 8.63
CA LEU A 300 14.12 -13.70 9.43
C LEU A 300 14.19 -12.59 10.48
N PRO A 301 13.77 -11.35 10.14
CA PRO A 301 13.85 -10.22 11.08
C PRO A 301 13.00 -10.48 12.33
N ALA A 302 13.56 -10.24 13.51
CA ALA A 302 12.85 -10.45 14.79
C ALA A 302 11.62 -9.54 14.93
N LYS A 303 11.67 -8.35 14.33
CA LYS A 303 10.55 -7.41 14.19
C LYS A 303 10.48 -6.93 12.75
N CYS A 304 9.42 -7.29 12.04
CA CYS A 304 9.22 -6.88 10.66
C CYS A 304 8.47 -5.55 10.63
N GLN A 305 9.22 -4.45 10.48
CA GLN A 305 8.65 -3.11 10.35
C GLN A 305 8.23 -2.84 8.88
N ALA A 306 7.53 -1.72 8.65
CA ALA A 306 7.27 -1.29 7.29
C ALA A 306 8.58 -0.81 6.65
N GLY A 307 8.86 -1.25 5.43
CA GLY A 307 10.09 -0.94 4.71
C GLY A 307 10.39 -1.96 3.63
N ILE A 308 11.64 -2.02 3.20
CA ILE A 308 12.13 -2.94 2.17
C ILE A 308 13.19 -3.83 2.80
N TYR A 309 13.01 -5.14 2.71
CA TYR A 309 13.98 -6.11 3.18
C TYR A 309 14.58 -6.83 2.00
N GLY A 310 15.87 -7.09 2.02
CA GLY A 310 16.52 -7.79 0.92
C GLY A 310 17.78 -8.53 1.31
N ILE A 311 18.24 -9.34 0.36
CA ILE A 311 19.54 -9.99 0.40
C ILE A 311 20.28 -9.57 -0.86
N ALA A 312 21.48 -9.02 -0.70
CA ALA A 312 22.38 -8.69 -1.78
C ALA A 312 23.56 -9.65 -1.81
N TRP A 313 24.06 -9.96 -2.99
CA TRP A 313 25.21 -10.82 -3.20
C TRP A 313 26.12 -10.28 -4.31
N GLY A 314 27.41 -10.46 -4.09
CA GLY A 314 28.45 -10.03 -5.02
C GLY A 314 29.36 -11.18 -5.39
N ARG A 315 29.83 -11.17 -6.64
CA ARG A 315 30.97 -11.98 -7.05
C ARG A 315 32.26 -11.27 -6.63
N ARG A 316 33.33 -12.02 -6.41
CA ARG A 316 34.66 -11.43 -6.48
C ARG A 316 34.81 -10.97 -7.92
N GLU A 317 35.05 -9.68 -8.11
CA GLU A 317 35.73 -9.26 -9.33
C GLU A 317 37.04 -10.05 -9.34
N ASN A 318 37.19 -10.95 -10.32
CA ASN A 318 38.52 -11.39 -10.67
C ASN A 318 39.23 -10.11 -11.10
N ALA A 319 40.07 -9.56 -10.22
CA ALA A 319 41.09 -8.63 -10.64
C ALA A 319 41.80 -9.29 -11.83
N GLY A 320 41.57 -8.76 -13.03
CA GLY A 320 42.32 -9.14 -14.21
C GLY A 320 43.81 -9.02 -13.90
N PRO A 321 44.67 -9.81 -14.55
CA PRO A 321 46.08 -9.88 -14.20
C PRO A 321 46.65 -8.47 -14.16
N HIS A 322 47.17 -8.07 -13.00
CA HIS A 322 47.94 -6.85 -12.84
C HIS A 322 48.88 -6.71 -14.04
N GLU A 323 48.68 -5.65 -14.84
CA GLU A 323 49.67 -5.18 -15.79
C GLU A 323 51.00 -5.10 -15.04
N ARG A 324 51.97 -5.90 -15.50
CA ARG A 324 53.35 -5.80 -15.02
C ARG A 324 53.80 -4.35 -15.21
N PRO A 325 54.41 -3.71 -14.21
CA PRO A 325 54.99 -2.39 -14.40
C PRO A 325 56.07 -2.47 -15.50
N PRO A 326 56.27 -1.40 -16.27
CA PRO A 326 57.21 -1.40 -17.39
C PRO A 326 58.61 -1.71 -16.88
N GLN A 327 59.26 -2.70 -17.51
CA GLN A 327 60.69 -2.90 -17.38
C GLN A 327 61.37 -1.67 -17.98
N TYR A 328 62.02 -0.88 -17.11
CA TYR A 328 62.97 0.13 -17.54
C TYR A 328 64.19 -0.62 -18.12
N SER A 329 64.34 -0.61 -19.43
CA SER A 329 65.59 -1.01 -20.07
C SER A 329 66.54 0.18 -19.94
N ALA A 330 67.55 0.04 -19.10
CA ALA A 330 68.77 0.82 -19.20
C ALA A 330 69.67 0.08 -20.19
N ASP A 331 69.90 0.69 -21.35
CA ASP A 331 71.18 0.77 -22.09
C ASP A 331 70.94 1.50 -23.42
#